data_AF-Q5C009-F1
#
_entry.id   AF-Q5C009-F1
#
_cell.length_a   1.000
_cell.length_b   1.000
_cell.length_c   1.000
_cell.angle_alpha   90.00
_cell.angle_beta   90.00
_cell.angle_gamma   90.00
#
_symmetry.space_group_name_H-M   'P 1'
#
loop_
_entity.id
_entity.type
_entity.pdbx_description
1 polymer ?
#
loop_
_entity_poly.entity_id
_entity_poly.type
_entity_poly.pdbx_seq_one_letter_code
_entity_poly.pdbx_strand_id
1 'polypeptide(L)'
;ITQLADVVKQGAAVIGTLVICCMVELLTSCRDISNALRNVFLSSSKAHGRPSLDPVYDEVRSNAQLVISNIGQLLQTLRSIEEDERRGIRSLELAATYCREQAKHLPSSRDPEGILTPPSSRKSGAYSTSVASGSSSLIARYLAPDDLARAASGPVQSAVSKAILANNTQTQRDIVQATSTTRDAVTDLVAAARCLLRYSDIPSETRSSCAIVTRELAEEFAVL
;
A
#
# COMPACT_ATOMS: atom_id res chain seq x y z
N ILE A 1 -11.85 1.56 -34.47
CA ILE A 1 -12.66 0.69 -33.56
C ILE A 1 -11.91 -0.60 -33.26
N THR A 2 -11.49 -1.36 -34.27
CA THR A 2 -10.72 -2.61 -34.11
C THR A 2 -9.44 -2.43 -33.28
N GLN A 3 -8.58 -1.48 -33.64
CA GLN A 3 -7.34 -1.20 -32.88
C GLN A 3 -7.60 -0.83 -31.41
N LEU A 4 -8.60 0.00 -31.12
CA LEU A 4 -8.95 0.37 -29.74
C LEU A 4 -9.44 -0.86 -28.96
N ALA A 5 -10.31 -1.67 -29.58
CA ALA A 5 -10.79 -2.90 -28.96
C ALA A 5 -9.64 -3.88 -28.68
N ASP A 6 -8.66 -3.98 -29.57
CA ASP A 6 -7.50 -4.86 -29.37
C ASP A 6 -6.61 -4.38 -28.23
N VAL A 7 -6.32 -3.06 -28.15
CA VAL A 7 -5.54 -2.48 -27.05
C VAL A 7 -6.29 -2.60 -25.71
N VAL A 8 -7.61 -2.39 -25.69
CA VAL A 8 -8.42 -2.55 -24.46
C VAL A 8 -8.47 -4.02 -24.03
N LYS A 9 -8.58 -4.97 -24.95
CA LYS A 9 -8.51 -6.41 -24.63
C LYS A 9 -7.14 -6.81 -24.09
N GLN A 10 -6.07 -6.32 -24.71
CA GLN A 10 -4.71 -6.55 -24.23
C GLN A 10 -4.52 -5.95 -22.82
N GLY A 11 -4.98 -4.72 -22.59
CA GLY A 11 -4.96 -4.08 -21.27
C GLY A 11 -5.81 -4.83 -20.24
N ALA A 12 -7.01 -5.26 -20.61
CA ALA A 12 -7.89 -6.06 -19.76
C ALA A 12 -7.29 -7.43 -19.41
N ALA A 13 -6.50 -8.03 -20.32
CA ALA A 13 -5.77 -9.25 -20.05
C ALA A 13 -4.59 -9.02 -19.08
N VAL A 14 -3.91 -7.87 -19.17
CA VAL A 14 -2.81 -7.48 -18.27
C VAL A 14 -3.30 -7.17 -16.86
N ILE A 15 -4.47 -6.56 -16.70
CA ILE A 15 -5.12 -6.34 -15.39
C ILE A 15 -5.43 -7.67 -14.67
N GLY A 16 -5.47 -8.78 -15.42
CA GLY A 16 -5.65 -10.12 -14.89
C GLY A 16 -7.09 -10.41 -14.43
N THR A 17 -7.40 -11.69 -14.25
CA THR A 17 -8.68 -12.21 -13.76
C THR A 17 -9.01 -11.82 -12.31
N LEU A 18 -8.12 -11.10 -11.63
CA LEU A 18 -8.22 -10.79 -10.20
C LEU A 18 -9.17 -9.63 -9.90
N VAL A 19 -9.48 -8.77 -10.88
CA VAL A 19 -10.48 -7.70 -10.74
C VAL A 19 -11.51 -7.80 -11.87
N ILE A 20 -12.30 -8.88 -11.84
CA ILE A 20 -13.38 -9.17 -12.81
C ILE A 20 -14.28 -7.95 -13.03
N CYS A 21 -14.58 -7.18 -11.98
CA CYS A 21 -15.40 -5.97 -12.07
C CYS A 21 -14.77 -4.88 -12.97
N CYS A 22 -13.48 -4.59 -12.82
CA CYS A 22 -12.78 -3.60 -13.66
C CYS A 22 -12.71 -4.06 -15.11
N MET A 23 -12.45 -5.36 -15.36
CA MET A 23 -12.45 -5.93 -16.70
C MET A 23 -13.80 -5.73 -17.40
N VAL A 24 -14.89 -6.05 -16.71
CA VAL A 24 -16.25 -5.90 -17.24
C VAL A 24 -16.57 -4.42 -17.52
N GLU A 25 -16.17 -3.52 -16.64
CA GLU A 25 -16.38 -2.07 -16.80
C GLU A 25 -15.62 -1.51 -18.03
N LEU A 26 -14.36 -1.91 -18.22
CA LEU A 26 -13.55 -1.48 -19.36
C LEU A 26 -14.11 -2.00 -20.69
N LEU A 27 -14.51 -3.28 -20.74
CA LEU A 27 -15.09 -3.88 -21.94
C LEU A 27 -16.47 -3.29 -22.26
N THR A 28 -17.28 -3.01 -21.24
CA THR A 28 -18.59 -2.35 -21.42
C THR A 28 -18.41 -0.94 -21.95
N SER A 29 -17.49 -0.17 -21.38
CA SER A 29 -17.15 1.18 -21.86
C SER A 29 -16.70 1.17 -23.33
N CYS A 30 -15.85 0.21 -23.72
CA CYS A 30 -15.41 0.06 -25.11
C CYS A 30 -16.57 -0.30 -26.06
N ARG A 31 -17.52 -1.12 -25.60
CA ARG A 31 -18.74 -1.44 -26.36
C ARG A 31 -19.60 -0.19 -26.55
N ASP A 32 -19.76 0.62 -25.51
CA ASP A 32 -20.57 1.84 -25.57
C ASP A 32 -19.94 2.90 -26.49
N ILE A 33 -18.61 3.04 -26.48
CA ILE A 33 -17.88 3.87 -27.44
C ILE A 33 -18.12 3.37 -28.87
N SER A 34 -18.07 2.05 -29.09
CA SER A 34 -18.29 1.45 -30.42
C SER A 34 -19.71 1.71 -30.94
N ASN A 35 -20.72 1.59 -30.06
CA ASN A 35 -22.11 1.89 -30.39
C ASN A 35 -22.31 3.39 -30.68
N ALA A 36 -21.74 4.27 -29.85
CA ALA A 36 -21.82 5.72 -30.06
C ALA A 36 -21.15 6.13 -31.38
N LEU A 37 -19.96 5.59 -31.70
CA LEU A 37 -19.28 5.81 -32.97
C LEU A 37 -20.12 5.34 -34.16
N ARG A 38 -20.77 4.17 -34.05
CA ARG A 38 -21.68 3.69 -35.10
C ARG A 38 -22.82 4.68 -35.33
N ASN A 39 -23.40 5.26 -34.29
CA ASN A 39 -24.46 6.25 -34.40
C ASN A 39 -23.97 7.55 -35.06
N VAL A 40 -22.74 7.98 -34.80
CA VAL A 40 -22.10 9.10 -35.53
C VAL A 40 -22.01 8.79 -37.02
N PHE A 41 -21.52 7.61 -37.40
CA PHE A 41 -21.45 7.24 -38.83
C PHE A 41 -22.83 7.21 -39.48
N LEU A 42 -23.82 6.58 -38.83
CA LEU A 42 -25.18 6.48 -39.36
C LEU A 42 -25.83 7.86 -39.53
N SER A 43 -25.68 8.76 -38.56
CA SER A 43 -26.20 10.13 -38.66
C SER A 43 -25.42 10.97 -39.68
N SER A 44 -24.09 10.81 -39.77
CA SER A 44 -23.25 11.50 -40.75
C SER A 44 -23.58 11.11 -42.18
N SER A 45 -23.92 9.84 -42.45
CA SER A 45 -24.36 9.41 -43.77
C SER A 45 -25.68 10.05 -44.19
N LYS A 46 -26.59 10.31 -43.25
CA LYS A 46 -27.86 11.02 -43.51
C LYS A 46 -27.63 12.51 -43.82
N ALA A 47 -26.55 13.09 -43.29
CA ALA A 47 -26.22 14.51 -43.46
C ALA A 47 -25.66 14.84 -44.86
N HIS A 48 -25.17 13.84 -45.59
CA HIS A 48 -24.51 14.05 -46.87
C HIS A 48 -25.47 14.70 -47.90
N GLY A 49 -25.04 15.82 -48.50
CA GLY A 49 -25.84 16.56 -49.47
C GLY A 49 -26.98 17.40 -48.86
N ARG A 50 -27.09 17.48 -47.53
CA ARG A 50 -28.11 18.30 -46.84
C ARG A 50 -27.60 19.71 -46.52
N PRO A 51 -28.49 20.72 -46.53
CA PRO A 51 -28.12 22.10 -46.16
C PRO A 51 -27.69 22.18 -44.69
N SER A 52 -26.77 23.10 -44.37
CA SER A 52 -26.15 23.21 -43.04
C SER A 52 -27.10 23.49 -41.86
N LEU A 53 -28.33 23.93 -42.14
CA LEU A 53 -29.40 24.13 -41.14
C LEU A 53 -30.26 22.89 -40.89
N ASP A 54 -29.99 21.76 -41.57
CA ASP A 54 -30.77 20.53 -41.39
C ASP A 54 -30.56 19.96 -39.98
N PRO A 55 -31.62 19.53 -39.27
CA PRO A 55 -31.53 19.01 -37.90
C PRO A 55 -30.65 17.75 -37.77
N VAL A 56 -30.34 17.05 -38.86
CA VAL A 56 -29.39 15.92 -38.85
C VAL A 56 -28.00 16.37 -38.37
N TYR A 57 -27.59 17.62 -38.60
CA TYR A 57 -26.30 18.12 -38.10
C TYR A 57 -26.28 18.22 -36.56
N ASP A 58 -27.42 18.47 -35.92
CA ASP A 58 -27.54 18.42 -34.46
C ASP A 58 -27.49 16.97 -33.93
N GLU A 59 -28.09 16.02 -34.65
CA GLU A 59 -27.99 14.57 -34.35
C GLU A 59 -26.53 14.10 -34.42
N VAL A 60 -25.80 14.48 -35.46
CA VAL A 60 -24.35 14.18 -35.61
C VAL A 60 -23.55 14.78 -34.47
N ARG A 61 -23.81 16.05 -34.11
CA ARG A 61 -23.13 16.72 -32.99
C ARG A 61 -23.41 16.04 -31.67
N SER A 62 -24.66 15.70 -31.38
CA SER A 62 -25.06 15.00 -30.15
C SER A 62 -24.39 13.63 -30.05
N ASN A 63 -24.41 12.85 -31.12
CA ASN A 63 -23.73 11.55 -31.16
C ASN A 63 -22.21 11.68 -30.97
N ALA A 64 -21.58 12.71 -31.55
CA ALA A 64 -20.16 12.97 -31.39
C ALA A 64 -19.81 13.37 -29.95
N GLN A 65 -20.66 14.19 -29.29
CA GLN A 65 -20.50 14.53 -27.89
C GLN A 65 -20.60 13.31 -26.98
N LEU A 66 -21.52 12.37 -27.26
CA LEU A 66 -21.61 11.11 -26.54
C LEU A 66 -20.33 10.27 -26.67
N VAL A 67 -19.72 10.20 -27.86
CA VAL A 67 -18.43 9.53 -28.05
C VAL A 67 -17.34 10.16 -27.17
N ILE A 68 -17.24 11.49 -27.16
CA ILE A 68 -16.25 12.21 -26.34
C ILE A 68 -16.50 11.94 -24.86
N SER A 69 -17.76 11.98 -24.40
CA SER A 69 -18.14 11.68 -23.02
C SER A 69 -17.74 10.27 -22.63
N ASN A 70 -18.07 9.27 -23.45
CA ASN A 70 -17.76 7.86 -23.19
C ASN A 70 -16.25 7.60 -23.16
N ILE A 71 -15.48 8.23 -24.07
CA ILE A 71 -14.01 8.18 -24.04
C ILE A 71 -13.48 8.82 -22.76
N GLY A 72 -14.02 9.98 -22.36
CA GLY A 72 -13.66 10.65 -21.12
C GLY A 72 -13.85 9.76 -19.89
N GLN A 73 -14.99 9.08 -19.80
CA GLN A 73 -15.29 8.12 -18.72
C GLN A 73 -14.31 6.93 -18.74
N LEU A 74 -14.04 6.32 -19.90
CA LEU A 74 -13.07 5.24 -20.02
C LEU A 74 -11.67 5.65 -19.52
N LEU A 75 -11.21 6.85 -19.89
CA LEU A 75 -9.92 7.38 -19.43
C LEU A 75 -9.91 7.64 -17.92
N GLN A 76 -11.03 8.04 -17.33
CA GLN A 76 -11.15 8.18 -15.88
C GLN A 76 -11.08 6.82 -15.18
N THR A 77 -11.80 5.80 -15.67
CA THR A 77 -11.73 4.44 -15.13
C THR A 77 -10.30 3.88 -15.20
N LEU A 78 -9.62 4.02 -16.35
CA LEU A 78 -8.23 3.58 -16.50
C LEU A 78 -7.27 4.30 -15.54
N ARG A 79 -7.40 5.63 -15.41
CA ARG A 79 -6.60 6.41 -14.45
C ARG A 79 -6.85 5.94 -13.01
N SER A 80 -8.10 5.62 -12.67
CA SER A 80 -8.43 5.10 -11.34
C SER A 80 -7.75 3.76 -11.07
N ILE A 81 -7.72 2.85 -12.07
CA ILE A 81 -7.06 1.55 -11.96
C ILE A 81 -5.55 1.73 -11.75
N GLU A 82 -4.92 2.60 -12.56
CA GLU A 82 -3.48 2.90 -12.46
C GLU A 82 -3.11 3.51 -11.10
N GLU A 83 -3.90 4.47 -10.60
CA GLU A 83 -3.64 5.10 -9.31
C GLU A 83 -3.82 4.12 -8.15
N ASP A 84 -4.75 3.16 -8.25
CA ASP A 84 -4.95 2.11 -7.25
C ASP A 84 -3.74 1.16 -7.20
N GLU A 85 -3.19 0.74 -8.34
CA GLU A 85 -1.96 -0.06 -8.40
C GLU A 85 -0.76 0.72 -7.84
N ARG A 86 -0.62 2.00 -8.22
CA ARG A 86 0.44 2.88 -7.71
C ARG A 86 0.35 3.11 -6.20
N ARG A 87 -0.85 2.99 -5.60
CA ARG A 87 -1.04 3.09 -4.15
C ARG A 87 -0.37 1.94 -3.40
N GLY A 88 -0.36 0.72 -3.95
CA GLY A 88 0.23 -0.46 -3.30
C GLY A 88 1.73 -0.44 -3.28
N ILE A 89 2.30 -0.11 -4.44
CA ILE A 89 3.74 0.07 -4.58
C ILE A 89 4.23 1.11 -3.55
N ARG A 90 3.56 2.26 -3.48
CA ARG A 90 3.89 3.30 -2.48
C ARG A 90 3.71 2.82 -1.04
N SER A 91 2.67 2.03 -0.75
CA SER A 91 2.45 1.47 0.60
C SER A 91 3.59 0.53 1.00
N LEU A 92 4.07 -0.29 0.06
CA LEU A 92 5.24 -1.18 0.21
C LEU A 92 6.51 -0.39 0.48
N GLU A 93 6.81 0.63 -0.33
CA GLU A 93 7.98 1.50 -0.15
C GLU A 93 7.97 2.19 1.22
N LEU A 94 6.81 2.69 1.65
CA LEU A 94 6.64 3.31 2.96
C LEU A 94 6.77 2.30 4.11
N ALA A 95 6.29 1.08 3.94
CA ALA A 95 6.48 0.02 4.93
C ALA A 95 7.96 -0.36 5.06
N ALA A 96 8.65 -0.55 3.93
CA ALA A 96 10.07 -0.89 3.92
C ALA A 96 10.93 0.21 4.58
N THR A 97 10.70 1.48 4.24
CA THR A 97 11.38 2.61 4.89
C THR A 97 11.06 2.68 6.38
N TYR A 98 9.80 2.47 6.78
CA TYR A 98 9.40 2.44 8.18
C TYR A 98 10.10 1.32 8.97
N CYS A 99 10.19 0.11 8.42
CA CYS A 99 10.88 -1.01 9.06
C CYS A 99 12.37 -0.69 9.30
N ARG A 100 13.05 -0.08 8.31
CA ARG A 100 14.44 0.38 8.47
C ARG A 100 14.59 1.47 9.53
N GLU A 101 13.69 2.44 9.56
CA GLU A 101 13.72 3.48 10.60
C GLU A 101 13.47 2.89 12.00
N GLN A 102 12.56 1.93 12.12
CA GLN A 102 12.31 1.26 13.39
C GLN A 102 13.51 0.43 13.87
N ALA A 103 14.20 -0.25 12.96
CA ALA A 103 15.42 -1.00 13.27
C ALA A 103 16.51 -0.12 13.90
N LYS A 104 16.64 1.14 13.48
CA LYS A 104 17.62 2.10 14.05
C LYS A 104 17.41 2.42 15.53
N HIS A 105 16.23 2.16 16.09
CA HIS A 105 15.99 2.33 17.52
C HIS A 105 16.61 1.23 18.40
N LEU A 106 17.21 0.21 17.77
CA LEU A 106 17.90 -0.90 18.43
C LEU A 106 19.43 -0.79 18.21
N PRO A 107 20.25 -1.30 19.14
CA PRO A 107 21.70 -1.27 19.03
C PRO A 107 22.20 -2.04 17.80
N SER A 108 23.16 -1.44 17.08
CA SER A 108 23.77 -2.01 15.87
C SER A 108 25.03 -2.84 16.15
N SER A 109 25.63 -2.72 17.34
CA SER A 109 26.88 -3.37 17.73
C SER A 109 26.75 -3.94 19.14
N ARG A 110 27.53 -4.99 19.41
CA ARG A 110 27.65 -5.67 20.70
C ARG A 110 28.52 -4.84 21.67
N ASP A 111 28.24 -3.54 21.79
CA ASP A 111 29.02 -2.66 22.67
C ASP A 111 28.38 -2.60 24.07
N PRO A 112 29.13 -2.91 25.15
CA PRO A 112 28.58 -3.03 26.49
C PRO A 112 28.50 -1.70 27.27
N GLU A 113 28.82 -0.54 26.72
CA GLU A 113 28.87 0.70 27.49
C GLU A 113 28.24 1.91 26.77
N GLY A 114 26.97 2.15 27.10
CA GLY A 114 26.25 3.39 26.78
C GLY A 114 25.22 3.75 27.84
N ILE A 115 25.35 3.20 29.05
CA ILE A 115 24.54 3.56 30.22
C ILE A 115 25.47 4.33 31.15
N LEU A 116 25.04 5.55 31.52
CA LEU A 116 25.69 6.54 32.40
C LEU A 116 26.40 7.72 31.70
N THR A 117 25.62 8.61 31.09
CA THR A 117 25.87 10.07 31.23
C THR A 117 24.53 10.83 31.31
N PRO A 118 24.35 11.78 32.26
CA PRO A 118 23.14 12.60 32.38
C PRO A 118 23.13 13.74 31.33
N PRO A 119 21.95 14.31 31.00
CA PRO A 119 21.76 15.07 29.77
C PRO A 119 22.29 16.51 29.89
N SER A 120 22.89 17.04 28.83
CA SER A 120 23.12 18.47 28.66
C SER A 120 22.67 18.97 27.28
N SER A 121 21.50 19.63 27.31
CA SER A 121 21.10 20.83 26.57
C SER A 121 21.13 20.93 25.03
N ARG A 122 19.92 21.32 24.53
CA ARG A 122 19.55 22.07 23.28
C ARG A 122 19.32 21.23 22.01
N LYS A 123 18.26 21.42 21.19
CA LYS A 123 17.16 22.41 21.12
C LYS A 123 16.07 21.99 20.10
N SER A 124 14.80 22.13 20.52
CA SER A 124 13.54 22.37 19.76
C SER A 124 13.13 21.51 18.55
N GLY A 125 11.94 20.92 18.67
CA GLY A 125 11.07 20.49 17.57
C GLY A 125 9.81 19.82 18.11
N ALA A 126 8.77 20.60 18.37
CA ALA A 126 7.51 20.13 18.93
C ALA A 126 6.73 19.29 17.90
N TYR A 127 6.55 18.00 18.18
CA TYR A 127 5.39 17.25 17.75
C TYR A 127 4.92 16.43 18.95
N SER A 128 3.84 16.90 19.56
CA SER A 128 3.10 16.21 20.59
C SER A 128 2.33 15.04 19.96
N THR A 129 2.68 13.82 20.32
CA THR A 129 1.71 12.72 20.41
C THR A 129 1.76 12.17 21.82
N SER A 130 0.79 12.60 22.62
CA SER A 130 0.49 12.07 23.93
C SER A 130 0.02 10.63 23.82
N VAL A 131 0.81 9.68 24.31
CA VAL A 131 0.30 8.42 24.85
C VAL A 131 0.98 8.16 26.21
N ALA A 132 0.60 8.98 27.19
CA ALA A 132 0.59 8.51 28.56
C ALA A 132 -0.65 7.62 28.71
N SER A 133 -0.49 6.31 28.56
CA SER A 133 -1.37 5.34 29.19
C SER A 133 -0.52 4.53 30.15
N GLY A 134 -0.70 4.83 31.43
CA GLY A 134 0.13 4.37 32.52
C GLY A 134 -0.01 2.88 32.76
N SER A 135 1.13 2.20 32.76
CA SER A 135 1.41 1.05 33.64
C SER A 135 2.93 0.86 33.69
N SER A 136 3.64 1.78 34.35
CA SER A 136 4.98 1.50 34.86
C SER A 136 4.87 0.67 36.14
N SER A 137 4.14 -0.45 36.07
CA SER A 137 4.08 -1.42 37.15
C SER A 137 5.30 -2.33 37.02
N LEU A 138 5.88 -2.75 38.14
CA LEU A 138 6.95 -3.75 38.18
C LEU A 138 6.59 -5.01 37.35
N ILE A 139 5.30 -5.28 37.16
CA ILE A 139 4.71 -6.33 36.33
C ILE A 139 5.15 -6.21 34.86
N ALA A 140 5.13 -5.01 34.25
CA ALA A 140 5.56 -4.81 32.86
C ALA A 140 7.07 -5.04 32.67
N ARG A 141 7.88 -4.94 33.73
CA ARG A 141 9.30 -5.30 33.68
C ARG A 141 9.48 -6.81 33.74
N TYR A 142 8.76 -7.50 34.62
CA TYR A 142 8.81 -8.97 34.73
C TYR A 142 8.31 -9.69 33.46
N LEU A 143 7.36 -9.11 32.74
CA LEU A 143 6.82 -9.69 31.50
C LEU A 143 7.63 -9.34 30.25
N ALA A 144 8.68 -8.52 30.31
CA ALA A 144 9.40 -8.06 29.12
C ALA A 144 9.94 -9.21 28.22
N PRO A 145 10.46 -10.34 28.75
CA PRO A 145 10.86 -11.47 27.94
C PRO A 145 9.67 -12.20 27.30
N ASP A 146 8.58 -12.39 28.05
CA ASP A 146 7.35 -13.01 27.56
C ASP A 146 6.65 -12.15 26.50
N ASP A 147 6.67 -10.82 26.65
CA ASP A 147 6.14 -9.87 25.69
C ASP A 147 6.97 -9.85 24.41
N LEU A 148 8.30 -9.96 24.51
CA LEU A 148 9.16 -10.14 23.34
C LEU A 148 8.87 -11.47 22.63
N ALA A 149 8.71 -12.57 23.38
CA ALA A 149 8.36 -13.87 22.80
C ALA A 149 6.98 -13.85 22.12
N ARG A 150 6.01 -13.14 22.71
CA ARG A 150 4.67 -12.94 22.12
C ARG A 150 4.75 -12.09 20.85
N ALA A 151 5.53 -11.01 20.85
CA ALA A 151 5.72 -10.15 19.68
C ALA A 151 6.45 -10.87 18.53
N ALA A 152 7.44 -11.70 18.85
CA ALA A 152 8.24 -12.44 17.87
C ALA A 152 7.55 -13.67 17.25
N SER A 153 6.43 -14.13 17.82
CA SER A 153 5.70 -15.30 17.35
C SER A 153 4.50 -14.92 16.49
N GLY A 154 3.33 -14.74 17.09
CA GLY A 154 2.06 -14.57 16.39
C GLY A 154 2.04 -13.39 15.40
N PRO A 155 2.39 -12.17 15.81
CA PRO A 155 2.39 -10.99 14.92
C PRO A 155 3.32 -11.14 13.71
N VAL A 156 4.55 -11.61 13.95
CA VAL A 156 5.55 -11.86 12.89
C VAL A 156 5.07 -12.92 11.91
N GLN A 157 4.55 -14.05 12.40
CA GLN A 157 3.99 -15.10 11.54
C GLN A 157 2.79 -14.61 10.74
N SER A 158 1.92 -13.79 11.34
CA SER A 158 0.76 -13.21 10.65
C SER A 158 1.21 -12.22 9.56
N ALA A 159 2.19 -11.38 9.83
CA ALA A 159 2.77 -10.45 8.86
C ALA A 159 3.35 -11.20 7.65
N VAL A 160 4.18 -12.23 7.90
CA VAL A 160 4.75 -13.07 6.83
C VAL A 160 3.66 -13.79 6.04
N SER A 161 2.65 -14.36 6.71
CA SER A 161 1.54 -15.05 6.04
C SER A 161 0.75 -14.11 5.13
N LYS A 162 0.51 -12.88 5.57
CA LYS A 162 -0.18 -11.86 4.76
C LYS A 162 0.69 -11.34 3.63
N ALA A 163 2.00 -11.22 3.82
CA ALA A 163 2.94 -10.87 2.75
C ALA A 163 2.95 -11.94 1.64
N ILE A 164 3.00 -13.22 2.02
CA ILE A 164 2.89 -14.35 1.08
C ILE A 164 1.54 -14.31 0.36
N LEU A 165 0.44 -14.08 1.08
CA LEU A 165 -0.88 -13.95 0.48
C LEU A 165 -0.91 -12.80 -0.52
N ALA A 166 -0.45 -11.61 -0.14
CA ALA A 166 -0.39 -10.45 -1.01
C ALA A 166 0.47 -10.69 -2.26
N ASN A 167 1.58 -11.43 -2.14
CA ASN A 167 2.40 -11.82 -3.27
C ASN A 167 1.68 -12.81 -4.21
N ASN A 168 0.93 -13.76 -3.65
CA ASN A 168 0.19 -14.75 -4.43
C ASN A 168 -1.05 -14.17 -5.11
N THR A 169 -1.78 -13.29 -4.41
CA THR A 169 -3.01 -12.70 -4.94
C THR A 169 -2.73 -11.47 -5.79
N GLN A 170 -1.59 -10.80 -5.58
CA GLN A 170 -1.22 -9.54 -6.24
C GLN A 170 -2.32 -8.48 -6.17
N THR A 171 -3.23 -8.58 -5.19
CA THR A 171 -4.29 -7.59 -5.05
C THR A 171 -3.84 -6.44 -4.19
N GLN A 172 -4.20 -5.24 -4.63
CA GLN A 172 -3.92 -4.00 -3.94
C GLN A 172 -4.42 -3.99 -2.48
N ARG A 173 -5.56 -4.65 -2.21
CA ARG A 173 -6.14 -4.78 -0.87
C ARG A 173 -5.22 -5.59 0.05
N ASP A 174 -4.78 -6.75 -0.43
CA ASP A 174 -3.96 -7.66 0.36
C ASP A 174 -2.57 -7.06 0.59
N ILE A 175 -2.01 -6.35 -0.41
CA ILE A 175 -0.76 -5.58 -0.27
C ILE A 175 -0.87 -4.52 0.83
N VAL A 176 -1.95 -3.74 0.86
CA VAL A 176 -2.15 -2.71 1.91
C VAL A 176 -2.33 -3.36 3.28
N GLN A 177 -3.06 -4.48 3.36
CA GLN A 177 -3.25 -5.19 4.63
C GLN A 177 -1.95 -5.84 5.13
N ALA A 178 -1.15 -6.41 4.23
CA ALA A 178 0.16 -6.97 4.54
C ALA A 178 1.09 -5.88 5.06
N THR A 179 1.23 -4.76 4.33
CA THR A 179 2.08 -3.63 4.74
C THR A 179 1.67 -3.03 6.09
N SER A 180 0.37 -2.86 6.36
CA SER A 180 -0.11 -2.43 7.69
C SER A 180 0.29 -3.43 8.78
N THR A 181 0.03 -4.72 8.55
CA THR A 181 0.32 -5.77 9.55
C THR A 181 1.82 -5.89 9.81
N THR A 182 2.66 -5.76 8.77
CA THR A 182 4.11 -5.73 8.90
C THR A 182 4.57 -4.56 9.77
N ARG A 183 4.03 -3.36 9.53
CA ARG A 183 4.36 -2.19 10.35
C ARG A 183 3.98 -2.37 11.81
N ASP A 184 2.80 -2.92 12.07
CA ASP A 184 2.33 -3.19 13.44
C ASP A 184 3.23 -4.22 14.13
N ALA A 185 3.51 -5.35 13.46
CA ALA A 185 4.38 -6.40 13.99
C ALA A 185 5.80 -5.89 14.30
N VAL A 186 6.41 -5.12 13.39
CA VAL A 186 7.74 -4.53 13.61
C VAL A 186 7.72 -3.51 14.74
N THR A 187 6.65 -2.71 14.86
CA THR A 187 6.50 -1.74 15.95
C THR A 187 6.45 -2.42 17.31
N ASP A 188 5.61 -3.45 17.43
CA ASP A 188 5.45 -4.23 18.67
C ASP A 188 6.75 -4.95 19.03
N LEU A 189 7.41 -5.55 18.04
CA LEU A 189 8.67 -6.27 18.21
C LEU A 189 9.80 -5.34 18.70
N VAL A 190 9.98 -4.18 18.06
CA VAL A 190 10.99 -3.19 18.46
C VAL A 190 10.67 -2.61 19.84
N ALA A 191 9.40 -2.34 20.15
CA ALA A 191 8.97 -1.86 21.45
C ALA A 191 9.28 -2.88 22.57
N ALA A 192 8.97 -4.16 22.35
CA ALA A 192 9.26 -5.23 23.30
C ALA A 192 10.77 -5.40 23.52
N ALA A 193 11.58 -5.36 22.46
CA ALA A 193 13.04 -5.43 22.57
C ALA A 193 13.62 -4.24 23.35
N ARG A 194 13.07 -3.03 23.19
CA ARG A 194 13.48 -1.85 23.98
C ARG A 194 13.10 -1.97 25.46
N CYS A 195 11.97 -2.60 25.78
CA CYS A 195 11.60 -2.91 27.15
C CYS A 195 12.55 -3.94 27.77
N LEU A 196 12.91 -4.99 27.02
CA LEU A 196 13.87 -6.01 27.44
C LEU A 196 15.26 -5.40 27.73
N LEU A 197 15.71 -4.45 26.93
CA LEU A 197 16.97 -3.73 27.18
C LEU A 197 17.00 -2.99 28.53
N ARG A 198 15.86 -2.67 29.13
CA ARG A 198 15.77 -2.02 30.45
C ARG A 198 15.62 -3.00 31.61
N TYR A 199 15.50 -4.30 31.33
CA TYR A 199 15.32 -5.34 32.33
C TYR A 199 16.65 -5.70 33.00
N SER A 200 16.77 -5.53 34.31
CA SER A 200 18.02 -5.72 35.06
C SER A 200 18.37 -7.18 35.30
N ASP A 201 17.38 -8.08 35.33
CA ASP A 201 17.58 -9.45 35.82
C ASP A 201 18.10 -10.40 34.75
N ILE A 202 18.14 -9.96 33.48
CA ILE A 202 18.80 -10.69 32.37
C ILE A 202 20.21 -10.12 32.14
N PRO A 203 21.22 -10.98 31.93
CA PRO A 203 22.57 -10.56 31.56
C PRO A 203 22.59 -9.55 30.42
N SER A 204 23.43 -8.51 30.52
CA SER A 204 23.55 -7.47 29.49
C SER A 204 23.88 -8.05 28.11
N GLU A 205 24.73 -9.08 28.05
CA GLU A 205 25.08 -9.78 26.81
C GLU A 205 23.85 -10.40 26.11
N THR A 206 22.98 -11.07 26.87
CA THR A 206 21.76 -11.69 26.34
C THR A 206 20.78 -10.63 25.83
N ARG A 207 20.61 -9.53 26.58
CA ARG A 207 19.75 -8.41 26.16
C ARG A 207 20.23 -7.76 24.88
N SER A 208 21.53 -7.47 24.79
CA SER A 208 22.13 -6.90 23.58
C SER A 208 22.03 -7.85 22.39
N SER A 209 22.26 -9.15 22.60
CA SER A 209 22.12 -10.16 21.55
C SER A 209 20.68 -10.23 21.01
N CYS A 210 19.66 -10.26 21.88
CA CYS A 210 18.27 -10.24 21.46
C CYS A 210 17.92 -8.97 20.67
N ALA A 211 18.41 -7.82 21.11
CA ALA A 211 18.14 -6.55 20.43
C ALA A 211 18.79 -6.48 19.04
N ILE A 212 19.99 -7.05 18.86
CA ILE A 212 20.66 -7.15 17.56
C ILE A 212 19.86 -8.06 16.61
N VAL A 213 19.48 -9.26 17.05
CA VAL A 213 18.66 -10.18 16.24
C VAL A 213 17.32 -9.54 15.87
N THR A 214 16.72 -8.80 16.79
CA THR A 214 15.47 -8.07 16.54
C THR A 214 15.65 -6.98 15.48
N ARG A 215 16.79 -6.27 15.50
CA ARG A 215 17.14 -5.28 14.49
C ARG A 215 17.29 -5.92 13.11
N GLU A 216 18.04 -7.01 13.02
CA GLU A 216 18.22 -7.77 11.77
C GLU A 216 16.88 -8.24 11.22
N LEU A 217 16.01 -8.78 12.07
CA LEU A 217 14.67 -9.20 11.65
C LEU A 217 13.83 -8.03 11.12
N ALA A 218 13.88 -6.85 11.76
CA ALA A 218 13.20 -5.66 11.26
C ALA A 218 13.78 -5.16 9.92
N GLU A 219 15.08 -5.31 9.70
CA GLU A 219 15.74 -5.01 8.42
C GLU A 219 15.31 -6.00 7.32
N GLU A 220 15.19 -7.29 7.63
CA GLU A 220 14.67 -8.31 6.71
C GLU A 220 13.21 -8.04 6.30
N PHE A 221 12.37 -7.57 7.24
CA PHE A 221 11.01 -7.12 6.93
C PHE A 221 10.97 -5.93 5.95
N ALA A 222 12.07 -5.21 5.77
CA ALA A 222 12.17 -4.14 4.78
C ALA A 222 12.56 -4.62 3.37
N VAL A 223 12.87 -5.92 3.21
CA VAL A 223 13.27 -6.56 1.95
C VAL A 223 12.17 -7.48 1.41
N LEU A 224 11.24 -7.92 2.27
CA LEU A 224 9.99 -8.62 1.89
C LEU A 224 9.11 -7.77 0.96
#